data_AF-A0A060BSY0-F1
#
_entry.id   AF-A0A060BSY0-F1
#
_cell.length_a   1.000
_cell.length_b   1.000
_cell.length_c   1.000
_cell.angle_alpha   90.00
_cell.angle_beta   90.00
_cell.angle_gamma   90.00
#
_symmetry.space_group_name_H-M   'P 1'
#
loop_
_entity.id
_entity.type
_entity.pdbx_description
1 polymer ?
#
loop_
_entity_poly.entity_id
_entity_poly.type
_entity_poly.pdbx_seq_one_letter_code
_entity_poly.pdbx_strand_id
1 'polypeptide(L)'
;GVIFERIKRVNNEHLKHTDWGWNFDPVGLRYGLRQLADRYGDIPIIITECGWSEKEKLQNGRIHDNDRIKYLGEHITQMELAISDGVNVISFN
;
A
#
# COMPACT_ATOMS: atom_id res chain seq x y z
N GLY A 1 12.40 12.72 -25.58
CA GLY A 1 11.41 12.34 -24.56
C GLY A 1 11.94 11.11 -23.85
N VAL A 2 12.26 11.22 -22.55
CA VAL A 2 13.09 10.19 -21.86
C VAL A 2 12.61 9.95 -20.42
N ILE A 3 11.31 10.04 -20.15
CA ILE A 3 10.78 9.91 -18.78
C ILE A 3 10.12 8.54 -18.54
N PHE A 4 9.68 7.83 -19.59
CA PHE A 4 8.95 6.56 -19.43
C PHE A 4 9.83 5.28 -19.43
N GLU A 5 11.10 5.35 -19.81
CA GLU A 5 11.97 4.16 -19.91
C GLU A 5 12.52 3.65 -18.55
N ARG A 6 12.34 4.39 -17.45
CA ARG A 6 12.98 4.07 -16.15
C ARG A 6 12.11 3.29 -15.15
N ILE A 7 10.84 3.01 -15.44
CA ILE A 7 10.00 2.23 -14.53
C ILE A 7 10.07 0.75 -14.93
N LYS A 8 11.04 0.03 -14.36
CA LYS A 8 11.12 -1.42 -14.50
C LYS A 8 10.07 -2.05 -13.57
N ARG A 9 8.96 -2.53 -14.13
CA ARG A 9 7.99 -3.34 -13.37
C ARG A 9 8.62 -4.67 -13.04
N VAL A 10 8.61 -5.03 -11.76
CA VAL A 10 9.06 -6.33 -11.27
C VAL A 10 7.82 -7.13 -10.91
N ASN A 11 7.54 -8.16 -11.72
CA ASN A 11 6.47 -9.11 -11.41
C ASN A 11 6.99 -10.09 -10.36
N ASN A 12 6.23 -10.27 -9.29
CA ASN A 12 6.47 -11.30 -8.28
C ASN A 12 5.30 -12.28 -8.33
N GLU A 13 5.54 -13.48 -8.85
CA GLU A 13 4.51 -14.53 -9.03
C GLU A 13 3.86 -14.99 -7.71
N HIS A 14 4.46 -14.64 -6.57
CA HIS A 14 3.93 -14.97 -5.24
C HIS A 14 2.94 -13.93 -4.69
N LEU A 15 2.71 -12.82 -5.39
CA LEU A 15 1.81 -11.75 -4.95
C LEU A 15 0.54 -11.72 -5.79
N LYS A 16 -0.61 -11.40 -5.17
CA LYS A 16 -1.83 -11.05 -5.91
C LYS A 16 -1.58 -9.71 -6.63
N HIS A 17 -2.16 -9.52 -7.81
CA HIS A 17 -2.04 -8.27 -8.55
C HIS A 17 -3.43 -7.72 -8.90
N THR A 18 -3.57 -6.39 -8.98
CA THR A 18 -4.75 -5.76 -9.61
C THR A 18 -4.75 -6.03 -11.12
N ASP A 19 -5.89 -5.80 -11.77
CA ASP A 19 -5.99 -5.68 -13.23
C ASP A 19 -5.03 -4.62 -13.83
N TRP A 20 -4.53 -3.71 -12.99
CA TRP A 20 -3.58 -2.66 -13.35
C TRP A 20 -2.11 -3.07 -13.14
N GLY A 21 -1.87 -4.30 -12.69
CA GLY A 21 -0.53 -4.83 -12.42
C GLY A 21 0.10 -4.29 -11.14
N TRP A 22 -0.70 -3.82 -10.18
CA TRP A 22 -0.20 -3.41 -8.86
C TRP A 22 -0.16 -4.60 -7.93
N ASN A 23 1.00 -4.85 -7.31
CA ASN A 23 1.16 -5.93 -6.34
C ASN A 23 0.38 -5.63 -5.07
N PHE A 24 -0.29 -6.65 -4.55
CA PHE A 24 -0.83 -6.68 -3.20
C PHE A 24 0.34 -7.00 -2.25
N ASP A 25 0.98 -5.97 -1.70
CA ASP A 25 2.14 -6.12 -0.82
C ASP A 25 2.05 -5.21 0.42
N PRO A 26 1.28 -5.60 1.45
CA PRO A 26 1.17 -4.82 2.68
C PRO A 26 2.51 -4.73 3.41
N VAL A 27 3.35 -5.76 3.32
CA VAL A 27 4.66 -5.80 3.98
C VAL A 27 5.61 -4.77 3.36
N GLY A 28 5.50 -4.54 2.04
CA GLY A 28 6.20 -3.48 1.33
C GLY A 28 5.98 -2.08 1.93
N LEU A 29 4.77 -1.78 2.43
CA LEU A 29 4.48 -0.51 3.10
C LEU A 29 5.36 -0.35 4.36
N ARG A 30 5.42 -1.36 5.22
CA ARG A 30 6.25 -1.33 6.45
C ARG A 30 7.72 -1.14 6.12
N TYR A 31 8.24 -1.86 5.12
CA TYR A 31 9.61 -1.68 4.66
C TYR A 31 9.87 -0.28 4.12
N GLY A 32 8.93 0.29 3.35
CA GLY A 32 9.03 1.66 2.84
C GLY A 32 9.06 2.70 3.97
N LEU A 33 8.15 2.58 4.95
CA LEU A 33 8.08 3.45 6.12
C LEU A 33 9.38 3.42 6.93
N ARG A 34 9.93 2.23 7.19
CA ARG A 34 11.22 2.08 7.89
C ARG A 34 12.37 2.69 7.11
N GLN A 35 12.42 2.50 5.79
CA GLN A 35 13.45 3.13 4.95
C GLN A 35 13.36 4.67 4.97
N LEU A 36 12.16 5.24 5.03
CA LEU A 36 11.98 6.68 5.18
C LEU A 36 12.49 7.15 6.54
N ALA A 37 12.13 6.47 7.62
CA ALA A 37 12.61 6.78 8.97
C ALA A 37 14.13 6.65 9.09
N ASP A 38 14.73 5.56 8.57
CA ASP A 38 16.18 5.34 8.56
C ASP A 38 16.92 6.45 7.80
N ARG A 39 16.31 7.00 6.75
CA ARG A 39 16.92 8.02 5.90
C ARG A 39 16.79 9.43 6.45
N TYR A 40 15.62 9.78 6.98
CA TYR A 40 15.27 11.15 7.35
C TYR A 40 15.21 11.38 8.88
N GLY A 41 15.36 10.31 9.67
CA GLY A 41 15.25 10.35 11.13
C GLY A 41 13.79 10.37 11.61
N ASP A 42 13.62 10.81 12.87
CA ASP A 42 12.33 10.89 13.55
C ASP A 42 11.54 12.14 13.12
N ILE A 43 11.07 12.15 11.87
CA ILE A 43 10.13 13.15 11.37
C ILE A 43 8.71 12.56 11.28
N PRO A 44 7.65 13.34 11.55
CA PRO A 44 6.29 12.86 11.40
C PRO A 44 5.97 12.48 9.94
N ILE A 45 5.42 11.29 9.73
CA ILE A 45 5.01 10.76 8.43
C ILE A 45 3.47 10.73 8.36
N ILE A 46 2.94 11.24 7.25
CA ILE A 46 1.51 11.14 6.90
C ILE A 46 1.41 10.30 5.63
N ILE A 47 0.64 9.21 5.68
CA ILE A 47 0.26 8.46 4.48
C ILE A 47 -0.91 9.20 3.85
N THR A 48 -0.61 10.03 2.85
CA THR A 48 -1.61 10.88 2.17
C THR A 48 -2.56 10.08 1.29
N GLU A 49 -2.10 8.94 0.76
CA GLU A 49 -2.89 8.07 -0.11
C GLU A 49 -2.51 6.60 0.11
N CYS A 50 -3.51 5.73 0.26
CA CYS A 50 -3.38 4.27 0.24
C CYS A 50 -4.71 3.66 -0.21
N GLY A 51 -4.71 2.84 -1.26
CA GLY A 51 -5.96 2.32 -1.79
C GLY A 51 -5.81 1.16 -2.76
N TRP A 52 -6.92 0.46 -2.96
CA TRP A 52 -7.01 -0.69 -3.86
C TRP A 52 -8.05 -0.44 -4.94
N SER A 53 -7.61 -0.55 -6.19
CA SER A 53 -8.49 -0.44 -7.36
C SER A 53 -8.85 -1.82 -7.88
N GLU A 54 -10.14 -2.03 -8.10
CA GLU A 54 -10.71 -3.24 -8.68
C GLU A 54 -11.92 -2.92 -9.54
N LYS A 55 -12.27 -3.86 -10.43
CA LYS A 55 -13.53 -3.79 -11.19
C LYS A 55 -14.67 -4.31 -10.31
N GLU A 56 -15.46 -3.38 -9.82
CA GLU A 56 -16.61 -3.67 -8.95
C GLU A 56 -17.78 -4.27 -9.74
N LYS A 57 -18.55 -5.14 -9.09
CA LYS A 57 -19.78 -5.71 -9.64
C LYS A 57 -20.97 -5.28 -8.79
N LEU A 58 -21.97 -4.68 -9.43
CA LEU A 58 -23.23 -4.35 -8.77
C LEU A 58 -24.08 -5.62 -8.63
N GLN A 59 -24.43 -5.96 -7.39
CA GLN A 59 -25.28 -7.10 -7.05
C GLN A 59 -26.42 -6.60 -6.16
N ASN A 60 -27.66 -6.72 -6.62
CA ASN A 60 -28.86 -6.28 -5.88
C ASN A 60 -28.77 -4.82 -5.41
N GLY A 61 -28.22 -3.93 -6.23
CA GLY A 61 -28.05 -2.51 -5.89
C GLY A 61 -26.92 -2.21 -4.90
N ARG A 62 -26.05 -3.18 -4.60
CA ARG A 62 -24.89 -3.02 -3.69
C ARG A 62 -23.60 -3.49 -4.34
N ILE A 63 -22.48 -2.97 -3.85
CA ILE A 63 -21.14 -3.44 -4.18
C ILE A 63 -20.60 -4.16 -2.94
N HIS A 64 -20.10 -5.39 -3.14
CA HIS A 64 -19.51 -6.21 -2.08
C HIS A 64 -17.98 -6.19 -2.18
N ASP A 65 -17.39 -5.14 -1.64
CA ASP A 65 -15.97 -4.79 -1.84
C ASP A 65 -15.05 -5.37 -0.74
N ASN A 66 -15.05 -6.70 -0.62
CA ASN A 66 -14.28 -7.39 0.41
C ASN A 66 -12.76 -7.30 0.17
N ASP A 67 -12.34 -7.21 -1.10
CA ASP A 67 -10.93 -7.18 -1.47
C ASP A 67 -10.29 -5.83 -1.10
N ARG A 68 -10.97 -4.68 -1.29
CA ARG A 68 -10.49 -3.38 -0.78
C ARG A 68 -10.46 -3.33 0.74
N ILE A 69 -11.47 -3.87 1.42
CA ILE A 69 -11.49 -3.95 2.90
C ILE A 69 -10.27 -4.76 3.39
N LYS A 70 -10.00 -5.92 2.78
CA LYS A 70 -8.84 -6.75 3.10
C LYS A 70 -7.52 -6.02 2.82
N TYR A 71 -7.42 -5.34 1.68
CA TYR A 71 -6.23 -4.56 1.34
C TYR A 71 -5.93 -3.49 2.39
N LEU A 72 -6.90 -2.63 2.69
CA LEU A 72 -6.72 -1.54 3.66
C LEU A 72 -6.42 -2.10 5.06
N GLY A 73 -7.15 -3.13 5.51
CA GLY A 73 -6.93 -3.75 6.82
C GLY A 73 -5.52 -4.34 6.97
N GLU A 74 -5.00 -5.03 5.95
CA GLU A 74 -3.65 -5.58 5.99
C GLU A 74 -2.57 -4.49 5.92
N HIS A 75 -2.78 -3.40 5.19
CA HIS A 75 -1.83 -2.27 5.15
C HIS A 75 -1.82 -1.48 6.46
N ILE A 76 -2.99 -1.25 7.07
CA ILE A 76 -3.10 -0.63 8.40
C ILE A 76 -2.37 -1.48 9.45
N THR A 77 -2.55 -2.81 9.41
CA THR A 77 -1.82 -3.72 10.31
C THR A 77 -0.30 -3.56 10.16
N GLN A 78 0.20 -3.45 8.92
CA GLN A 78 1.63 -3.25 8.68
C GLN A 78 2.13 -1.85 9.07
N MET A 79 1.28 -0.82 8.96
CA MET A 79 1.56 0.52 9.49
C MET A 79 1.68 0.50 11.03
N GLU A 80 0.78 -0.18 11.74
CA GLU A 80 0.86 -0.34 13.20
C GLU A 80 2.14 -1.06 13.64
N LEU A 81 2.56 -2.06 12.87
CA LEU A 81 3.85 -2.73 13.09
C LEU A 81 5.03 -1.80 12.82
N ALA A 82 4.96 -0.92 11.82
CA ALA A 82 5.99 0.10 11.57
C ALA A 82 6.08 1.10 12.72
N ILE A 83 4.93 1.53 13.27
CA ILE A 83 4.88 2.37 14.48
C ILE A 83 5.54 1.66 15.66
N SER A 84 5.24 0.36 15.84
CA SER A 84 5.86 -0.48 16.87
C SER A 84 7.38 -0.66 16.67
N ASP A 85 7.86 -0.58 15.43
CA ASP A 85 9.29 -0.57 15.09
C ASP A 85 9.97 0.79 15.35
N GLY A 86 9.21 1.82 15.77
CA GLY A 86 9.72 3.16 16.07
C GLY A 86 9.50 4.20 14.97
N VAL A 87 8.72 3.90 13.92
CA VAL A 87 8.40 4.89 12.88
C VAL A 87 7.30 5.85 13.35
N ASN A 88 7.53 7.16 13.23
CA ASN A 88 6.61 8.22 13.65
C ASN A 88 5.51 8.49 12.61
N VAL A 89 4.61 7.53 12.38
CA VAL A 89 3.43 7.72 11.53
C VAL A 89 2.31 8.35 12.35
N ILE A 90 1.77 9.47 11.87
CA ILE A 90 0.77 10.26 12.59
C ILE A 90 -0.61 10.30 11.91
N SER A 91 -0.73 9.79 10.68
CA SER A 91 -1.98 9.81 9.93
C SER A 91 -2.00 8.80 8.76
N PHE A 92 -3.21 8.32 8.44
CA PHE A 92 -3.55 7.46 7.31
C PHE A 92 -4.86 7.99 6.70
N ASN A 93 -4.89 8.21 5.38
CA ASN A 93 -6.08 8.70 4.66
C ASN A 93 -7.15 7.62 4.47
#